data_AF-A0A2N4Z4J6-F1
#
_entry.id   AF-A0A2N4Z4J6-F1
#
_cell.length_a   1.000
_cell.length_b   1.000
_cell.length_c   1.000
_cell.angle_alpha   90.00
_cell.angle_beta   90.00
_cell.angle_gamma   90.00
#
_symmetry.space_group_name_H-M   'P 1'
#
loop_
_entity.id
_entity.type
_entity.pdbx_description
1 polymer ?
#
loop_
_entity_poly.entity_id
_entity_poly.type
_entity_poly.pdbx_seq_one_letter_code
_entity_poly.pdbx_strand_id
1 'polypeptide(L)'
;LYQRRCPGALADNAHYQALNAYADKRLDKCVFGENKPACKQCPVHCYQPAKREEMKQIMRWAGPRMLWRHPILTIRHLLDDRRPVPALPEKYRPKK
;
A
#
# COMPACT_ATOMS: atom_id res chain seq x y z
N LEU A 1 -4.56 14.01 -3.66
CA LEU A 1 -3.53 14.97 -3.20
C LEU A 1 -2.24 14.86 -3.99
N TYR A 2 -1.68 13.65 -4.09
CA TYR A 2 -0.45 13.39 -4.85
C TYR A 2 -0.51 13.97 -6.27
N GLN A 3 -1.52 13.58 -7.07
CA GLN A 3 -1.75 14.09 -8.42
C GLN A 3 -1.68 15.62 -8.53
N ARG A 4 -2.25 16.33 -7.55
CA ARG A 4 -2.41 17.79 -7.62
C ARG A 4 -1.20 18.58 -7.10
N ARG A 5 -0.30 17.95 -6.34
CA ARG A 5 0.70 18.67 -5.53
C ARG A 5 2.11 18.10 -5.63
N CYS A 6 2.29 16.91 -6.19
CA CYS A 6 3.61 16.36 -6.43
C CYS A 6 4.13 16.84 -7.80
N PRO A 7 5.28 17.50 -7.89
CA PRO A 7 5.84 17.95 -9.17
C PRO A 7 6.11 16.82 -10.17
N GLY A 8 6.39 15.60 -9.67
CA GLY A 8 6.61 14.42 -10.49
C GLY A 8 5.36 13.58 -10.75
N ALA A 9 4.17 14.07 -10.43
CA ALA A 9 2.92 13.38 -10.75
C ALA A 9 2.53 13.63 -12.22
N LEU A 10 1.90 12.63 -12.82
CA LEU A 10 1.26 12.77 -14.13
C LEU A 10 0.04 13.68 -14.02
N ALA A 11 -0.23 14.49 -15.03
CA ALA A 11 -1.41 15.34 -15.10
C ALA A 11 -2.68 14.57 -15.56
N ASP A 12 -2.73 13.25 -15.37
CA ASP A 12 -3.84 12.40 -15.79
C ASP A 12 -4.63 11.89 -14.57
N ASN A 13 -5.91 12.23 -14.49
CA ASN A 13 -6.79 11.76 -13.43
C ASN A 13 -7.22 10.31 -13.61
N ALA A 14 -7.46 9.86 -14.84
CA ALA A 14 -7.90 8.50 -15.13
C ALA A 14 -6.85 7.49 -14.68
N HIS A 15 -5.58 7.79 -14.88
CA HIS A 15 -4.46 6.98 -14.40
C HIS A 15 -4.49 6.73 -12.88
N TYR A 16 -4.68 7.77 -12.05
CA TYR A 16 -4.74 7.58 -10.59
C TYR A 16 -6.03 6.89 -10.12
N GLN A 17 -7.15 7.09 -10.81
CA GLN A 17 -8.37 6.33 -10.55
C GLN A 17 -8.17 4.84 -10.83
N ALA A 18 -7.57 4.51 -11.98
CA ALA A 18 -7.23 3.14 -12.35
C ALA A 18 -6.22 2.52 -11.36
N LEU A 19 -5.27 3.32 -10.86
CA LEU A 19 -4.30 2.90 -9.86
C LEU A 19 -4.96 2.53 -8.53
N ASN A 20 -5.93 3.35 -8.09
CA ASN A 20 -6.69 3.08 -6.88
C ASN A 20 -7.56 1.83 -7.03
N ALA A 21 -8.31 1.74 -8.13
CA ALA A 21 -9.13 0.55 -8.43
C ALA A 21 -8.29 -0.73 -8.51
N TYR A 22 -7.06 -0.64 -9.03
CA TYR A 22 -6.11 -1.76 -9.01
C TYR A 22 -5.73 -2.16 -7.58
N ALA A 23 -5.44 -1.19 -6.70
CA ALA A 23 -5.11 -1.46 -5.31
C ALA A 23 -6.28 -2.10 -4.57
N ASP A 24 -7.50 -1.58 -4.74
CA ASP A 24 -8.73 -2.10 -4.12
C ASP A 24 -8.97 -3.56 -4.53
N LYS A 25 -8.91 -3.85 -5.83
CA LYS A 25 -9.06 -5.23 -6.35
C LYS A 25 -8.02 -6.20 -5.79
N ARG A 26 -6.82 -5.72 -5.45
CA ARG A 26 -5.76 -6.52 -4.83
C ARG A 26 -5.99 -6.74 -3.33
N LEU A 27 -6.57 -5.75 -2.64
CA LEU A 27 -6.97 -5.85 -1.24
C LEU A 27 -8.11 -6.85 -1.07
N ASP A 28 -9.12 -6.82 -1.94
CA ASP A 28 -10.25 -7.76 -1.93
C ASP A 28 -9.81 -9.22 -2.05
N LYS A 29 -8.70 -9.45 -2.75
CA LYS A 29 -8.12 -10.78 -2.98
C LYS A 29 -6.94 -11.08 -2.06
N CYS A 30 -6.73 -10.27 -1.02
CA CYS A 30 -5.58 -10.45 -0.14
C CYS A 30 -5.70 -11.77 0.62
N VAL A 31 -4.61 -12.55 0.60
CA VAL A 31 -4.54 -13.82 1.33
C VAL A 31 -4.70 -13.66 2.83
N PHE A 32 -4.32 -12.50 3.36
CA PHE A 32 -4.37 -12.18 4.80
C PHE A 32 -5.68 -11.52 5.24
N GLY A 33 -6.54 -11.07 4.31
CA GLY A 33 -7.76 -10.33 4.61
C GLY A 33 -7.52 -9.16 5.56
N GLU A 34 -8.34 -9.05 6.61
CA GLU A 34 -8.24 -8.03 7.66
C GLU A 34 -6.93 -8.08 8.47
N ASN A 35 -6.27 -9.24 8.53
CA ASN A 35 -5.00 -9.40 9.23
C ASN A 35 -3.79 -9.00 8.36
N LYS A 36 -4.01 -8.33 7.23
CA LYS A 36 -2.96 -7.95 6.30
C LYS A 36 -1.88 -7.09 6.98
N PRO A 37 -0.59 -7.47 6.85
CA PRO A 37 0.51 -6.64 7.34
C PRO A 37 0.70 -5.39 6.47
N ALA A 38 1.58 -4.49 6.92
CA ALA A 38 2.05 -3.39 6.11
C ALA A 38 2.63 -3.90 4.78
N CYS A 39 2.27 -3.24 3.66
CA CYS A 39 2.67 -3.69 2.31
C CYS A 39 4.19 -3.80 2.12
N LYS A 40 4.97 -3.02 2.89
CA LYS A 40 6.43 -3.05 2.86
C LYS A 40 7.03 -4.36 3.36
N GLN A 41 6.36 -5.03 4.31
CA GLN A 41 6.81 -6.27 4.96
C GLN A 41 6.01 -7.49 4.49
N CYS A 42 5.08 -7.32 3.55
CA CYS A 42 4.23 -8.40 3.08
C CYS A 42 5.08 -9.49 2.40
N PRO A 43 4.96 -10.77 2.82
CA PRO A 43 5.80 -11.85 2.30
C PRO A 43 5.34 -12.35 0.93
N VAL A 44 4.15 -11.95 0.47
CA VAL A 44 3.62 -12.34 -0.85
C VAL A 44 3.81 -11.23 -1.88
N HIS A 45 4.07 -11.65 -3.12
CA HIS A 45 4.15 -10.74 -4.25
C HIS A 45 2.75 -10.33 -4.73
N CYS A 46 2.23 -9.22 -4.19
CA CYS A 46 0.88 -8.74 -4.48
C CYS A 46 0.79 -7.84 -5.73
N TYR A 47 1.65 -6.84 -5.86
CA TYR A 47 1.59 -5.88 -6.97
C TYR A 47 2.55 -6.26 -8.09
N GLN A 48 2.19 -5.95 -9.34
CA GLN A 48 3.15 -5.99 -10.44
C GLN A 48 4.32 -5.02 -10.14
N PRO A 49 5.57 -5.33 -10.53
CA PRO A 49 6.75 -4.54 -10.18
C PRO A 49 6.61 -3.04 -10.50
N ALA A 50 6.13 -2.71 -11.71
CA ALA A 50 5.92 -1.32 -12.14
C ALA A 50 4.91 -0.57 -11.24
N LYS A 51 3.76 -1.19 -10.95
CA LYS A 51 2.74 -0.62 -10.07
C LYS A 51 3.19 -0.53 -8.61
N ARG A 52 4.01 -1.48 -8.15
CA ARG A 52 4.60 -1.44 -6.81
C ARG A 52 5.51 -0.23 -6.66
N GLU A 53 6.35 0.04 -7.64
CA GLU A 53 7.27 1.17 -7.59
C GLU A 53 6.52 2.50 -7.62
N GLU A 54 5.50 2.59 -8.46
CA GLU A 54 4.61 3.75 -8.49
C GLU A 54 3.94 4.02 -7.13
N MET A 55 3.42 2.97 -6.48
CA MET A 55 2.82 3.09 -5.14
C MET A 55 3.84 3.55 -4.09
N LYS A 56 5.09 3.06 -4.15
CA LYS A 56 6.15 3.52 -3.25
C LYS A 56 6.44 5.00 -3.45
N GLN A 57 6.50 5.48 -4.70
CA GLN A 57 6.71 6.91 -4.99
C GLN A 57 5.61 7.76 -4.37
N ILE A 58 4.35 7.34 -4.55
CA ILE A 58 3.19 8.02 -3.97
C ILE A 58 3.28 8.03 -2.44
N MET A 59 3.53 6.87 -1.81
CA MET A 59 3.63 6.76 -0.36
C MET A 59 4.81 7.54 0.22
N ARG A 60 5.97 7.55 -0.45
CA ARG A 60 7.15 8.33 -0.03
C ARG A 60 6.86 9.83 -0.02
N TRP A 61 6.09 10.32 -0.98
CA TRP A 61 5.67 11.72 -1.01
C TRP A 61 4.55 12.02 -0.01
N ALA A 62 3.56 11.13 0.11
CA ALA A 62 2.37 11.34 0.93
C ALA A 62 2.62 11.14 2.44
N GLY A 63 3.49 10.21 2.82
CA GLY A 63 3.73 9.82 4.22
C GLY A 63 4.08 10.99 5.15
N PRO A 64 5.16 11.75 4.89
CA PRO A 64 5.52 12.91 5.72
C PRO A 64 4.45 14.00 5.76
N ARG A 65 3.61 14.09 4.71
CA ARG A 65 2.54 15.09 4.59
C ARG A 65 1.27 14.66 5.32
N MET A 66 1.11 13.37 5.60
CA MET A 66 -0.01 12.85 6.37
C MET A 66 0.04 13.32 7.82
N LEU A 67 1.23 13.45 8.40
CA LEU A 67 1.44 13.92 9.78
C LEU A 67 0.74 15.25 10.04
N TRP A 68 0.86 16.19 9.10
CA TRP A 68 0.30 17.54 9.21
C TRP A 68 -1.23 17.61 9.09
N ARG A 69 -1.87 16.60 8.46
CA ARG A 69 -3.31 16.61 8.16
C ARG A 69 -4.11 15.65 9.02
N HIS A 70 -3.52 14.49 9.28
CA HIS A 70 -4.13 13.38 10.00
C HIS A 70 -3.09 12.81 10.98
N PRO A 71 -2.74 13.55 12.05
CA PRO A 71 -1.70 13.12 12.98
C PRO A 71 -2.03 11.79 13.66
N ILE A 72 -3.29 11.58 14.07
CA ILE A 72 -3.76 10.32 14.68
C ILE A 72 -3.61 9.14 13.71
N LEU A 73 -4.07 9.31 12.47
CA LEU A 73 -3.94 8.29 11.42
C LEU A 73 -2.46 7.99 11.14
N THR A 74 -1.60 9.00 11.21
CA THR A 74 -0.16 8.85 10.99
C THR A 74 0.49 8.03 12.08
N ILE A 75 0.17 8.30 13.34
CA ILE A 75 0.64 7.47 14.46
C ILE A 75 0.17 6.03 14.28
N ARG A 76 -1.11 5.80 13.96
CA ARG A 76 -1.63 4.45 13.70
C ARG A 76 -0.89 3.76 12.55
N HIS A 77 -0.67 4.46 11.45
CA HIS A 77 0.06 3.94 10.30
C HIS A 77 1.50 3.55 10.67
N LEU A 78 2.21 4.38 11.45
CA LEU A 78 3.57 4.10 11.91
C LEU A 78 3.64 2.90 12.87
N LEU A 79 2.61 2.70 13.69
CA LEU A 79 2.50 1.53 14.57
C LEU A 79 2.21 0.25 13.76
N ASP A 80 1.29 0.31 12.80
CA ASP A 80 0.99 -0.82 11.90
C ASP A 80 2.23 -1.23 11.09
N ASP A 81 3.06 -0.25 10.70
CA ASP A 81 4.35 -0.43 10.03
C ASP A 81 5.41 -1.14 10.87
N ARG A 82 5.22 -1.25 12.20
CA ARG A 82 6.09 -1.97 13.14
C ARG A 82 5.50 -3.30 13.59
N ARG A 83 4.25 -3.60 13.21
CA ARG A 83 3.58 -4.85 13.59
C ARG A 83 4.28 -6.05 12.94
N PRO A 84 4.46 -7.18 13.66
CA PRO A 84 5.03 -8.37 13.08
C PRO A 84 4.16 -8.92 11.95
N VAL A 85 4.80 -9.51 10.95
CA VAL A 85 4.14 -10.15 9.82
C VAL A 85 3.43 -11.42 10.30
N PRO A 86 2.12 -11.59 10.05
CA PRO A 86 1.42 -12.81 10.39
C PRO A 86 1.90 -14.00 9.54
N ALA A 87 1.77 -15.21 10.07
CA ALA A 87 2.07 -16.42 9.30
C ALA A 87 1.18 -16.53 8.06
N LEU A 88 1.74 -17.03 6.95
CA LEU A 88 0.97 -17.30 5.74
C LEU A 88 -0.17 -18.29 6.04
N PRO A 89 -1.39 -18.07 5.52
CA PRO A 89 -2.46 -19.05 5.62
C PRO A 89 -2.03 -20.38 5.00
N GLU A 90 -2.44 -21.49 5.60
CA GLU A 90 -2.01 -22.83 5.22
C GLU A 90 -2.20 -23.13 3.73
N LYS A 91 -3.33 -22.69 3.17
CA LYS A 91 -3.64 -22.81 1.73
C LYS A 91 -2.62 -22.19 0.77
N TYR A 92 -1.78 -21.26 1.23
CA TYR A 92 -0.77 -20.58 0.41
C TYR A 92 0.67 -20.95 0.80
N ARG A 93 0.86 -21.87 1.75
CA ARG A 93 2.19 -22.35 2.11
C ARG A 93 2.69 -23.31 1.02
N PRO A 94 3.96 -23.24 0.60
CA PRO A 94 4.52 -24.24 -0.30
C PRO A 94 4.44 -25.62 0.36
N LYS A 95 3.90 -26.61 -0.36
CA LYS A 95 3.89 -28.00 0.10
C LYS A 95 5.34 -28.50 0.06
N LYS A 96 5.85 -28.95 1.20
CA LYS A 96 7.12 -29.66 1.28
C LYS A 96 6.99 -31.06 0.71
#